data_AF-A0A7R9L171-F1
#
_entry.id   AF-A0A7R9L171-F1
#
_cell.length_a   1.000
_cell.length_b   1.000
_cell.length_c   1.000
_cell.angle_alpha   90.00
_cell.angle_beta   90.00
_cell.angle_gamma   90.00
#
_symmetry.space_group_name_H-M   'P 1'
#
loop_
_entity.id
_entity.type
_entity.pdbx_description
1 polymer ?
#
loop_
_entity_poly.entity_id
_entity_poly.type
_entity_poly.pdbx_seq_one_letter_code
_entity_poly.pdbx_strand_id
1 'polypeptide(L)'
;GPITGYQCPVKDIAGGCVGPTECHYSNPRSCESYIQCTAGGVAYEMPCPVGLHWNNRAKLCDYPEVADCSAEFVCPVEDIVRTRCLGETDCVYPKAGNCRQFIACEVNPDGRTGRPTVKDCVPGHGVE
;
A
#
# COMPACT_ATOMS: atom_id res chain seq x y z
N GLY A 1 -12.64 -10.77 7.03
CA GLY A 1 -11.87 -12.02 7.26
C GLY A 1 -10.39 -11.72 7.17
N PRO A 2 -9.49 -12.66 7.53
CA PRO A 2 -8.06 -12.45 7.38
C PRO A 2 -7.69 -12.35 5.89
N ILE A 3 -6.76 -11.46 5.57
CA ILE A 3 -6.26 -11.27 4.20
C ILE A 3 -4.98 -12.07 4.00
N THR A 4 -4.84 -12.66 2.81
CA THR A 4 -3.63 -13.38 2.38
C THR A 4 -2.76 -12.45 1.53
N GLY A 5 -1.44 -12.53 1.70
CA GLY A 5 -0.46 -11.76 0.91
C GLY A 5 0.05 -10.46 1.56
N TYR A 6 -0.50 -10.03 2.70
CA TYR A 6 0.12 -8.99 3.52
C TYR A 6 0.92 -9.61 4.66
N GLN A 7 2.17 -9.19 4.82
CA GLN A 7 3.07 -9.74 5.82
C GLN A 7 3.26 -8.75 6.96
N CYS A 8 2.74 -9.10 8.14
CA CYS A 8 2.82 -8.26 9.33
C CYS A 8 4.30 -8.06 9.75
N PRO A 9 4.71 -6.83 10.10
CA PRO A 9 6.06 -6.56 10.56
C PRO A 9 6.42 -7.35 11.83
N VAL A 10 7.34 -8.31 11.71
CA VAL A 10 7.71 -9.25 12.79
C VAL A 10 8.19 -8.52 14.05
N LYS A 11 8.89 -7.40 13.88
CA LYS A 11 9.37 -6.54 14.97
C LYS A 11 8.24 -5.96 15.83
N ASP A 12 7.10 -5.64 15.22
CA ASP A 12 5.98 -4.99 15.89
C ASP A 12 5.09 -6.02 16.58
N ILE A 13 4.85 -7.18 15.93
CA ILE A 13 4.10 -8.28 16.54
C ILE A 13 4.88 -8.95 17.70
N ALA A 14 6.21 -8.88 17.70
CA ALA A 14 7.03 -9.31 18.84
C ALA A 14 6.75 -8.49 20.12
N GLY A 15 6.30 -7.25 19.96
CA GLY A 15 5.81 -6.39 21.05
C GLY A 15 4.39 -6.75 21.52
N GLY A 16 3.71 -7.67 20.85
CA GLY A 16 2.39 -8.18 21.25
C GLY A 16 1.19 -7.33 20.82
N CYS A 17 1.39 -6.25 20.06
CA CYS A 17 0.31 -5.35 19.61
C CYS A 17 -0.57 -4.85 20.77
N VAL A 18 0.06 -4.37 21.85
CA VAL A 18 -0.61 -4.06 23.13
C VAL A 18 -1.09 -2.62 23.15
N GLY A 19 -0.43 -1.73 22.41
CA GLY A 19 -0.80 -0.33 22.30
C GLY A 19 -2.04 -0.08 21.43
N PRO A 20 -2.81 0.99 21.70
CA PRO A 20 -4.04 1.32 20.97
C PRO A 20 -3.82 1.66 19.49
N THR A 21 -2.58 1.94 19.09
CA THR A 21 -2.17 2.31 17.73
C THR A 21 -1.13 1.35 17.14
N GLU A 22 -0.79 0.27 17.87
CA GLU A 22 0.17 -0.72 17.43
C GLU A 22 -0.46 -1.70 16.46
N CYS A 23 0.35 -2.23 15.54
CA CYS A 23 -0.07 -3.22 14.56
C CYS A 23 -1.19 -2.75 13.61
N HIS A 24 -1.36 -1.43 13.46
CA HIS A 24 -2.19 -0.81 12.42
C HIS A 24 -1.33 -0.18 11.33
N TYR A 25 -1.63 -0.53 10.08
CA TYR A 25 -0.84 -0.15 8.92
C TYR A 25 -1.74 0.33 7.79
N SER A 26 -1.20 1.15 6.89
CA SER A 26 -1.90 1.54 5.68
C SER A 26 -2.24 0.32 4.83
N ASN A 27 -3.45 0.28 4.29
CA ASN A 27 -3.76 -0.67 3.23
C ASN A 27 -3.19 -0.12 1.90
N PRO A 28 -2.25 -0.83 1.25
CA PRO A 28 -1.66 -0.37 -0.01
C PRO A 28 -2.67 -0.38 -1.17
N ARG A 29 -3.81 -1.06 -1.03
CA ARG A 29 -4.82 -1.23 -2.09
C ARG A 29 -6.01 -0.29 -1.95
N SER A 30 -6.25 0.29 -0.77
CA SER A 30 -7.42 1.14 -0.54
C SER A 30 -7.16 2.13 0.59
N CYS A 31 -7.42 3.41 0.34
CA CYS A 31 -7.40 4.44 1.37
C CYS A 31 -8.58 4.35 2.33
N GLU A 32 -9.68 3.73 1.92
CA GLU A 32 -10.90 3.56 2.70
C GLU A 32 -10.79 2.40 3.69
N SER A 33 -9.58 1.88 3.91
CA SER A 33 -9.33 0.78 4.83
C SER A 33 -7.89 0.81 5.33
N TYR A 34 -7.65 0.06 6.39
CA TYR A 34 -6.33 -0.14 6.96
C TYR A 34 -6.13 -1.62 7.28
N ILE A 35 -4.88 -1.99 7.54
CA ILE A 35 -4.53 -3.36 7.89
C ILE A 35 -4.28 -3.42 9.39
N GLN A 36 -4.98 -4.31 10.06
CA GLN A 36 -4.73 -4.67 11.45
C GLN A 36 -4.06 -6.03 11.52
N CYS A 37 -2.91 -6.08 12.18
CA CYS A 37 -2.21 -7.32 12.47
C CYS A 37 -2.52 -7.80 13.89
N THR A 38 -2.68 -9.11 14.05
CA THR A 38 -2.70 -9.73 15.38
C THR A 38 -1.27 -10.03 15.84
N ALA A 39 -1.08 -10.22 17.15
CA ALA A 39 0.21 -10.67 17.70
C ALA A 39 0.68 -12.01 17.09
N GLY A 40 -0.24 -12.84 16.59
CA GLY A 40 0.06 -14.08 15.86
C GLY A 40 0.47 -13.87 14.39
N GLY A 41 0.59 -12.62 13.92
CA GLY A 41 1.00 -12.30 12.55
C GLY A 41 -0.11 -12.41 11.50
N VAL A 42 -1.38 -12.48 11.92
CA VAL A 42 -2.52 -12.56 11.00
C VAL A 42 -2.98 -11.16 10.63
N ALA A 43 -3.02 -10.86 9.34
CA ALA A 43 -3.48 -9.57 8.83
C ALA A 43 -4.98 -9.59 8.55
N TYR A 44 -5.67 -8.50 8.92
CA TYR A 44 -7.07 -8.24 8.64
C TYR A 44 -7.21 -6.89 7.95
N GLU A 45 -8.04 -6.85 6.92
CA GLU A 45 -8.44 -5.59 6.30
C GLU A 45 -9.64 -5.02 7.06
N MET A 46 -9.49 -3.80 7.55
CA MET A 46 -10.45 -3.09 8.37
C MET A 46 -10.95 -1.86 7.62
N PRO A 47 -12.25 -1.77 7.31
CA PRO A 47 -12.80 -0.64 6.59
C PRO A 47 -12.83 0.61 7.49
N CYS A 48 -12.55 1.76 6.90
CA CYS A 48 -12.87 3.05 7.47
C CYS A 48 -14.37 3.35 7.34
N PRO A 49 -14.92 4.23 8.19
CA PRO A 49 -16.24 4.79 7.96
C PRO A 49 -16.35 5.43 6.58
N VAL A 50 -17.56 5.42 6.02
CA VAL A 50 -17.82 5.95 4.67
C VAL A 50 -17.32 7.39 4.54
N GLY A 51 -16.51 7.64 3.52
CA GLY A 51 -15.94 8.95 3.21
C GLY A 51 -14.68 9.32 4.00
N LEU A 52 -14.17 8.43 4.87
CA LEU A 52 -12.93 8.63 5.60
C LEU A 52 -11.80 7.76 5.04
N HIS A 53 -10.57 8.27 5.13
CA HIS A 53 -9.36 7.60 4.70
C HIS A 53 -8.44 7.30 5.88
N TRP A 54 -7.67 6.23 5.78
CA TRP A 54 -6.66 5.91 6.78
C TRP A 54 -5.57 6.97 6.85
N ASN A 55 -5.41 7.58 8.02
CA ASN A 55 -4.33 8.49 8.37
C ASN A 55 -3.23 7.71 9.09
N ASN A 56 -2.16 7.35 8.38
CA ASN A 56 -1.09 6.53 8.97
C ASN A 56 -0.27 7.26 10.05
N ARG A 57 -0.24 8.60 10.02
CA ARG A 57 0.43 9.41 11.05
C ARG A 57 -0.37 9.41 12.35
N ALA A 58 -1.69 9.60 12.25
CA ALA A 58 -2.58 9.64 13.41
C ALA A 58 -3.06 8.24 13.86
N LYS A 59 -2.85 7.21 13.03
CA LYS A 59 -3.31 5.82 13.24
C LYS A 59 -4.82 5.72 13.44
N LEU A 60 -5.58 6.45 12.62
CA LEU A 60 -7.04 6.47 12.64
C LEU A 60 -7.60 6.82 11.26
N CYS A 61 -8.89 6.57 11.05
CA CYS A 61 -9.60 7.03 9.86
C CYS A 61 -9.97 8.51 10.01
N ASP A 62 -9.57 9.32 9.04
CA ASP A 62 -9.70 10.77 9.05
C ASP A 62 -10.23 11.29 7.71
N TYR A 63 -10.51 12.60 7.61
CA TYR A 63 -10.95 13.17 6.35
C TYR A 63 -9.85 13.06 5.27
N PRO A 64 -10.20 12.75 4.01
CA PRO A 64 -9.22 12.54 2.93
C PRO A 64 -8.17 13.64 2.76
N GLU A 65 -8.56 14.89 3.01
CA GLU A 65 -7.73 16.09 2.93
C GLU A 65 -6.62 16.18 3.98
N VAL A 66 -6.78 15.53 5.14
CA VAL A 66 -5.78 15.51 6.24
C VAL A 66 -5.17 14.13 6.44
N ALA A 67 -5.87 13.08 6.04
CA ALA A 67 -5.39 11.71 6.14
C ALA A 67 -4.08 11.53 5.36
N ASP A 68 -3.89 12.36 4.32
CA ASP A 68 -2.74 12.31 3.40
C ASP A 68 -2.44 10.86 3.06
N CYS A 69 -3.51 10.12 2.67
CA CYS A 69 -3.41 8.74 2.26
C CYS A 69 -2.69 8.69 0.90
N SER A 70 -1.40 8.93 0.96
CA SER A 70 -0.41 8.31 0.13
C SER A 70 -0.22 6.94 0.75
N ALA A 71 -1.02 5.96 0.33
CA ALA A 71 -0.62 4.58 0.53
C ALA A 71 0.85 4.51 0.12
N GLU A 72 1.76 4.21 1.07
CA GLU A 72 3.15 3.92 0.73
C GLU A 72 3.07 2.68 -0.14
N PHE A 73 3.00 2.92 -1.44
CA PHE A 73 2.75 1.89 -2.40
C PHE A 73 3.99 1.02 -2.42
N VAL A 74 3.91 -0.15 -1.82
CA VAL A 74 4.99 -1.12 -1.87
C VAL A 74 4.89 -1.81 -3.21
N CYS A 75 5.95 -1.68 -4.02
CA CYS A 75 6.06 -2.38 -5.27
C CYS A 75 5.91 -3.90 -5.06
N PRO A 76 4.94 -4.56 -5.71
CA PRO A 76 4.75 -6.00 -5.61
C PRO A 76 6.02 -6.77 -5.97
N VAL A 77 6.58 -7.48 -4.98
CA VAL A 77 7.81 -8.28 -5.16
C VAL A 77 7.64 -9.37 -6.21
N GLU A 78 6.42 -9.92 -6.34
CA GLU A 78 6.13 -10.95 -7.33
C GLU A 78 6.34 -10.44 -8.76
N ASP A 79 5.90 -9.21 -9.05
CA ASP A 79 6.08 -8.60 -10.36
C ASP A 79 7.54 -8.24 -10.63
N ILE A 80 8.25 -7.73 -9.61
CA ILE A 80 9.69 -7.46 -9.70
C ILE A 80 10.48 -8.73 -9.99
N VAL A 81 10.22 -9.82 -9.27
CA VAL A 81 10.94 -11.09 -9.44
C VAL A 81 10.59 -11.76 -10.77
N ARG A 82 9.32 -11.69 -11.18
CA ARG A 82 8.82 -12.33 -12.41
C ARG A 82 9.26 -11.61 -13.67
N THR A 83 9.11 -10.29 -13.72
CA THR A 83 9.27 -9.50 -14.94
C THR A 83 10.49 -8.61 -14.93
N ARG A 84 11.07 -8.36 -13.74
CA ARG A 84 12.11 -7.34 -13.52
C ARG A 84 11.69 -5.94 -14.00
N CYS A 85 10.38 -5.69 -14.14
CA CYS A 85 9.83 -4.43 -14.61
C CYS A 85 10.42 -3.98 -15.97
N LEU A 86 10.61 -4.94 -16.89
CA LEU A 86 11.24 -4.69 -18.20
C LEU A 86 10.20 -4.42 -19.32
N GLY A 87 8.97 -4.88 -19.18
CA GLY A 87 7.89 -4.61 -20.14
C GLY A 87 7.27 -3.22 -19.99
N GLU A 88 6.63 -2.74 -21.07
CA GLU A 88 6.02 -1.39 -21.13
C GLU A 88 4.90 -1.18 -20.09
N THR A 89 4.24 -2.26 -19.68
CA THR A 89 3.18 -2.24 -18.65
C THR A 89 3.60 -2.90 -17.34
N ASP A 90 4.85 -3.37 -17.24
CA ASP A 90 5.30 -4.10 -16.06
C ASP A 90 5.55 -3.13 -14.90
N CYS A 91 5.05 -3.51 -13.72
CA CYS A 91 5.22 -2.75 -12.48
C CYS A 91 4.70 -1.29 -12.54
N VAL A 92 3.63 -1.09 -13.32
CA VAL A 92 2.86 0.15 -13.41
C VAL A 92 1.51 -0.05 -12.75
N TYR A 93 1.15 0.80 -11.80
CA TYR A 93 -0.05 0.65 -10.97
C TYR A 93 -0.87 1.93 -10.87
N PRO A 94 -2.20 1.87 -10.84
CA PRO A 94 -3.03 3.05 -10.66
C PRO A 94 -2.80 3.67 -9.27
N LYS A 95 -2.75 5.02 -9.18
CA LYS A 95 -2.67 5.68 -7.89
C LYS A 95 -4.06 5.73 -7.23
N ALA A 96 -4.15 5.17 -6.03
CA ALA A 96 -5.37 5.26 -5.22
C ALA A 96 -5.75 6.74 -4.98
N GLY A 97 -7.01 7.07 -5.22
CA GLY A 97 -7.56 8.43 -5.06
C GLY A 97 -7.16 9.44 -6.14
N ASN A 98 -6.40 9.06 -7.18
CA ASN A 98 -6.09 9.97 -8.29
C ASN A 98 -5.93 9.24 -9.63
N CYS A 99 -6.97 9.28 -10.48
CA CYS A 99 -6.97 8.67 -11.81
C CYS A 99 -6.06 9.37 -12.84
N ARG A 100 -5.51 10.56 -12.52
CA ARG A 100 -4.54 11.27 -13.37
C ARG A 100 -3.09 10.91 -13.06
N GLN A 101 -2.88 10.03 -12.08
CA GLN A 101 -1.57 9.62 -11.62
C GLN A 101 -1.47 8.10 -11.56
N PHE A 102 -0.28 7.61 -11.80
CA PHE A 102 0.08 6.20 -11.66
C PHE A 102 1.38 6.09 -10.87
N ILE A 103 1.68 4.88 -10.43
CA ILE A 103 2.86 4.54 -9.67
C ILE A 103 3.69 3.60 -10.54
N ALA A 104 4.90 4.05 -10.88
CA ALA A 104 5.89 3.25 -11.57
C ALA A 104 6.94 2.78 -10.58
N CYS A 105 7.26 1.49 -10.61
CA CYS A 105 8.29 0.92 -9.75
C CYS A 105 9.63 0.84 -10.47
N GLU A 106 10.65 1.41 -9.85
CA GLU A 106 12.04 1.28 -10.28
C GLU A 106 12.70 0.16 -9.48
N VAL A 107 13.18 -0.90 -10.15
CA VAL A 107 13.78 -2.05 -9.46
C VAL A 107 15.09 -1.64 -8.80
N ASN A 108 15.23 -1.95 -7.51
CA ASN A 108 16.45 -1.70 -6.76
C ASN A 108 17.55 -2.72 -7.11
N PRO A 109 18.83 -2.43 -6.79
CA PRO A 109 19.95 -3.33 -7.12
C PRO A 109 19.85 -4.75 -6.53
N ASP A 110 19.02 -4.94 -5.49
CA ASP A 110 18.76 -6.25 -4.88
C ASP A 110 17.88 -7.17 -5.75
N GLY A 111 17.25 -6.63 -6.80
CA GLY A 111 16.34 -7.35 -7.70
C GLY A 111 15.08 -7.89 -7.01
N ARG A 112 14.77 -7.40 -5.80
CA ARG A 112 13.65 -7.87 -4.97
C ARG A 112 12.79 -6.75 -4.45
N THR A 113 13.35 -5.57 -4.26
CA THR A 113 12.61 -4.38 -3.86
C THR A 113 12.53 -3.40 -5.02
N GLY A 114 11.50 -2.56 -5.00
CA GLY A 114 11.30 -1.52 -6.00
C GLY A 114 11.02 -0.20 -5.30
N ARG A 115 11.55 0.88 -5.86
CA ARG A 115 11.24 2.25 -5.44
C ARG A 115 9.99 2.73 -6.15
N PRO A 116 8.88 2.99 -5.43
CA PRO A 116 7.66 3.50 -6.03
C PRO A 116 7.83 4.98 -6.38
N THR A 117 7.50 5.34 -7.61
CA THR A 117 7.55 6.72 -8.09
C THR A 117 6.20 7.11 -8.65
N VAL A 118 5.60 8.17 -8.13
CA VAL A 118 4.35 8.72 -8.67
C VAL A 118 4.66 9.49 -9.95
N LYS A 119 3.95 9.16 -11.03
CA LYS A 119 4.04 9.82 -12.33
C LYS A 119 2.64 10.25 -12.79
N ASP A 120 2.56 11.35 -13.52
CA ASP A 120 1.31 11.81 -14.11
C ASP A 120 1.04 11.06 -15.43
N CYS A 121 -0.22 10.69 -15.67
CA CYS A 121 -0.63 10.07 -16.91
C CYS A 121 -0.43 11.05 -18.07
N VAL A 122 0.35 10.65 -19.08
CA VAL A 122 0.47 11.43 -20.31
C VAL A 122 -0.79 11.22 -21.16
N PRO A 123 -1.45 12.28 -21.65
CA PRO A 123 -2.60 12.13 -22.53
C PRO A 123 -2.22 11.34 -23.80
N GLY A 124 -2.87 10.20 -24.02
CA GLY A 124 -2.71 9.39 -25.25
C GLY A 124 -2.00 8.04 -25.13
N HIS A 125 -1.54 7.64 -23.93
CA HIS A 125 -0.88 6.34 -23.69
C HIS A 125 -1.64 5.43 -22.70
N GLY A 126 -2.97 5.60 -22.58
CA GLY A 126 -3.82 4.63 -21.88
C GLY A 126 -4.06 3.42 -22.78
N VAL A 127 -3.65 2.24 -22.32
CA VAL A 127 -4.04 0.98 -22.97
C VAL A 127 -5.56 0.81 -22.84
N GLU A 128 -6.23 0.62 -23.98
CA GLU A 128 -7.65 0.29 -24.09
C GLU A 128 -7.97 -1.13 -23.59
#